data_AF-A0A6I3FL99-F1
#
_entry.id   AF-A0A6I3FL99-F1
#
_cell.length_a   1.000
_cell.length_b   1.000
_cell.length_c   1.000
_cell.angle_alpha   90.00
_cell.angle_beta   90.00
_cell.angle_gamma   90.00
#
_symmetry.space_group_name_H-M   'P 1'
#
loop_
_entity.id
_entity.type
_entity.pdbx_description
1 polymer ?
#
loop_
_entity_poly.entity_id
_entity_poly.type
_entity_poly.pdbx_seq_one_letter_code
_entity_poly.pdbx_strand_id
1 'polypeptide(L)'
;MFFWFIATSIWSVWFVFRDPKFDYRVLAIAALIPDLVDGLLLAFGTSQNMMDNVMHSVVTSIVVLFTIMIATAGRRPIRQRLLAIPIGLFMHLIYDGAFTATKTFWWPLAGTAVEDKSLPSIERGLVNLPLELFGIIACIVAWRYFALFDTHRRQTFLKTGSLQRTD
;
A
#
# COMPACT_ATOMS: atom_id res chain seq x y z
N MET A 1 -10.21 -1.29 -2.61
CA MET A 1 -10.38 -2.45 -1.68
C MET A 1 -9.71 -2.12 -0.35
N PHE A 2 -10.41 -1.52 0.60
CA PHE A 2 -9.76 -0.82 1.71
C PHE A 2 -9.12 -1.77 2.72
N PHE A 3 -9.91 -2.65 3.35
CA PHE A 3 -9.42 -3.54 4.39
C PHE A 3 -8.47 -4.61 3.85
N TRP A 4 -8.69 -5.06 2.61
CA TRP A 4 -7.81 -6.01 1.95
C TRP A 4 -6.37 -5.48 1.87
N PHE A 5 -6.16 -4.29 1.29
CA PHE A 5 -4.82 -3.72 1.13
C PHE A 5 -4.12 -3.43 2.45
N ILE A 6 -4.85 -2.93 3.45
CA ILE A 6 -4.29 -2.73 4.79
C ILE A 6 -3.82 -4.07 5.37
N ALA A 7 -4.71 -5.06 5.40
CA ALA A 7 -4.45 -6.30 6.10
C ALA A 7 -3.32 -7.08 5.45
N THR A 8 -3.36 -7.28 4.14
CA THR A 8 -2.35 -8.07 3.41
C THR A 8 -0.98 -7.42 3.46
N SER A 9 -0.91 -6.08 3.33
CA SER A 9 0.36 -5.34 3.47
C SER A 9 0.95 -5.50 4.87
N ILE A 10 0.15 -5.28 5.92
CA ILE A 10 0.61 -5.42 7.31
C ILE A 10 1.09 -6.84 7.58
N TRP A 11 0.30 -7.86 7.20
CA TRP A 11 0.66 -9.25 7.45
C TRP A 11 1.93 -9.68 6.71
N SER A 12 2.05 -9.33 5.42
CA SER A 12 3.23 -9.69 4.63
C SER A 12 4.49 -9.03 5.17
N VAL A 13 4.43 -7.73 5.48
CA VAL A 13 5.57 -7.04 6.06
C VAL A 13 5.87 -7.54 7.46
N TRP A 14 4.87 -7.81 8.29
CA TRP A 14 5.06 -8.33 9.64
C TRP A 14 5.81 -9.68 9.65
N PHE A 15 5.46 -10.58 8.73
CA PHE A 15 6.12 -11.89 8.65
C PHE A 15 7.52 -11.83 8.05
N VAL A 16 7.76 -10.91 7.10
CA VAL A 16 9.04 -10.77 6.38
C VAL A 16 10.01 -9.87 7.13
N PHE A 17 9.59 -8.66 7.45
CA PHE A 17 10.36 -7.62 8.14
C PHE A 17 9.99 -7.64 9.62
N ARG A 18 10.61 -8.53 10.40
CA ARG A 18 10.45 -8.60 11.86
C ARG A 18 11.18 -7.44 12.58
N ASP A 19 11.09 -6.23 12.05
CA ASP A 19 11.72 -5.03 12.63
C ASP A 19 10.73 -4.34 13.61
N PRO A 20 11.07 -4.27 14.91
CA PRO A 20 10.20 -3.64 15.92
C PRO A 20 10.08 -2.12 15.75
N LYS A 21 10.93 -1.47 14.94
CA LYS A 21 10.89 -0.02 14.70
C LYS A 21 10.14 0.37 13.43
N PHE A 22 9.62 -0.61 12.68
CA PHE A 22 8.90 -0.36 11.45
C PHE A 22 7.55 0.33 11.71
N ASP A 23 7.24 1.38 10.95
CA ASP A 23 6.00 2.15 11.11
C ASP A 23 4.90 1.57 10.21
N TYR A 24 4.10 0.65 10.76
CA TYR A 24 3.02 -0.04 10.04
C TYR A 24 1.88 0.88 9.65
N ARG A 25 1.75 2.07 10.27
CA ARG A 25 0.75 3.07 9.88
C ARG A 25 1.13 3.68 8.54
N VAL A 26 2.40 4.06 8.38
CA VAL A 26 2.90 4.63 7.13
C VAL A 26 2.79 3.62 6.01
N LEU A 27 3.08 2.35 6.29
CA LEU A 27 2.86 1.25 5.34
C LEU A 27 1.39 1.16 4.91
N ALA A 28 0.46 1.09 5.86
CA ALA A 28 -0.96 0.97 5.56
C ALA A 28 -1.51 2.18 4.78
N ILE A 29 -1.08 3.40 5.15
CA ILE A 29 -1.43 4.62 4.42
C ILE A 29 -0.86 4.55 3.00
N ALA A 30 0.42 4.22 2.84
CA ALA A 30 1.07 4.17 1.54
C ALA A 30 0.46 3.10 0.62
N ALA A 31 0.07 1.95 1.16
CA ALA A 31 -0.63 0.91 0.42
C ALA A 31 -2.04 1.34 -0.04
N LEU A 32 -2.64 2.36 0.57
CA LEU A 32 -3.94 2.89 0.15
C LEU A 32 -3.85 4.11 -0.76
N ILE A 33 -2.67 4.74 -0.88
CA ILE A 33 -2.49 5.96 -1.66
C ILE A 33 -3.01 5.81 -3.10
N PRO A 34 -2.68 4.73 -3.85
CA PRO A 34 -3.14 4.58 -5.23
C PRO A 34 -4.68 4.61 -5.34
N ASP A 35 -5.37 3.76 -4.58
CA ASP A 35 -6.84 3.69 -4.54
C ASP A 35 -7.48 5.04 -4.10
N LEU A 36 -6.86 5.73 -3.12
CA LEU A 36 -7.36 7.02 -2.63
C LEU A 36 -7.22 8.12 -3.69
N VAL A 37 -6.09 8.15 -4.40
CA VAL A 37 -5.85 9.11 -5.48
C VAL A 37 -6.83 8.88 -6.62
N ASP A 38 -7.04 7.64 -7.03
CA ASP A 38 -8.00 7.27 -8.08
C ASP A 38 -9.43 7.67 -7.71
N GLY A 39 -9.87 7.33 -6.49
CA GLY A 39 -11.20 7.69 -6.00
C GLY A 39 -11.43 9.19 -5.87
N LEU A 40 -10.40 9.94 -5.46
CA LEU A 40 -10.45 11.40 -5.37
C LEU A 40 -10.54 12.05 -6.75
N LEU A 41 -9.71 11.62 -7.71
CA LEU A 41 -9.71 12.13 -9.08
C LEU A 41 -11.05 11.88 -9.78
N LEU A 42 -11.62 10.69 -9.59
CA LEU A 42 -12.96 10.35 -10.07
C LEU A 42 -14.02 11.30 -9.47
N ALA A 43 -13.97 11.57 -8.16
CA ALA A 43 -14.90 12.48 -7.51
C ALA A 43 -14.83 13.93 -8.03
N PHE A 44 -13.65 14.37 -8.48
CA PHE A 44 -13.46 15.68 -9.12
C PHE A 44 -13.82 15.69 -10.61
N GLY A 45 -14.36 14.60 -11.16
CA GLY A 45 -14.70 14.49 -12.59
C GLY A 45 -13.48 14.53 -13.51
N THR A 46 -12.28 14.36 -12.95
CA THR A 46 -11.04 14.30 -13.72
C THR A 46 -10.82 12.86 -14.16
N SER A 47 -11.47 12.47 -15.26
CA SER A 47 -11.13 11.22 -15.95
C SER A 47 -9.86 11.47 -16.77
N GLN A 48 -8.70 11.26 -16.17
CA GLN A 48 -7.44 11.24 -16.92
C GLN A 48 -6.73 9.92 -16.68
N ASN A 49 -6.94 9.03 -17.64
CA ASN A 49 -6.30 7.75 -17.87
C ASN A 49 -4.75 7.75 -17.72
N MET A 50 -4.11 8.91 -17.57
CA MET A 50 -2.68 9.06 -17.30
C MET A 50 -2.33 8.84 -15.81
N MET A 51 -3.08 9.43 -14.86
CA MET A 51 -2.74 9.31 -13.43
C MET A 51 -3.05 7.91 -12.87
N ASP A 52 -4.10 7.27 -13.38
CA ASP A 52 -4.46 5.87 -13.06
C ASP A 52 -3.29 4.91 -13.32
N ASN A 53 -2.61 5.11 -14.46
CA ASN A 53 -1.44 4.31 -14.84
C ASN A 53 -0.19 4.66 -14.03
N VAL A 54 -0.04 5.92 -13.60
CA VAL A 54 1.12 6.38 -12.83
C VAL A 54 1.15 5.69 -11.46
N MET A 55 0.03 5.65 -10.74
CA MET A 55 0.01 5.10 -9.38
C MET A 55 0.11 3.56 -9.36
N HIS A 56 -0.25 2.91 -10.46
CA HIS A 56 -0.20 1.45 -10.64
C HIS A 56 1.02 0.97 -11.43
N SER A 57 2.02 1.84 -11.59
CA SER A 57 3.30 1.50 -12.22
C SER A 57 4.37 1.12 -11.20
N VAL A 58 5.12 0.06 -11.52
CA VAL A 58 6.32 -0.33 -10.77
C VAL A 58 7.41 0.74 -10.88
N VAL A 59 7.48 1.44 -12.01
CA VAL A 59 8.47 2.49 -12.25
C VAL A 59 8.23 3.65 -11.28
N THR A 60 6.98 4.02 -11.03
CA THR A 60 6.63 5.05 -10.05
C THR A 60 7.09 4.65 -8.64
N SER A 61 6.83 3.41 -8.23
CA SER A 61 7.27 2.90 -6.92
C SER A 61 8.80 2.90 -6.79
N ILE A 62 9.52 2.55 -7.87
CA ILE A 62 10.98 2.61 -7.94
C ILE A 62 11.48 4.06 -7.85
N VAL A 63 10.88 4.99 -8.60
CA VAL A 63 11.23 6.41 -8.55
C VAL A 63 11.03 6.96 -7.14
N VAL A 64 9.89 6.69 -6.50
CA VAL A 64 9.62 7.09 -5.11
C VAL A 64 10.68 6.55 -4.16
N LEU A 65 11.05 5.27 -4.30
CA LEU A 65 12.13 4.66 -3.52
C LEU A 65 13.45 5.41 -3.71
N PHE A 66 13.87 5.65 -4.96
CA PHE A 66 15.10 6.38 -5.26
C PHE A 66 15.06 7.81 -4.71
N THR A 67 13.95 8.53 -4.88
CA THR A 67 13.76 9.89 -4.35
C THR A 67 13.94 9.90 -2.83
N ILE A 68 13.33 8.95 -2.11
CA ILE A 68 13.48 8.82 -0.67
C ILE A 68 14.94 8.51 -0.30
N MET A 69 15.60 7.60 -1.00
CA MET A 69 16.99 7.24 -0.73
C MET A 69 17.94 8.42 -0.91
N ILE A 70 17.75 9.23 -1.96
CA ILE A 70 18.55 10.43 -2.24
C ILE A 70 18.24 11.50 -1.20
N ALA A 71 16.97 11.82 -0.95
CA ALA A 71 16.56 12.86 0.00
C ALA A 71 16.96 12.56 1.45
N THR A 72 17.11 11.28 1.80
CA THR A 72 17.53 10.82 3.14
C THR A 72 18.99 10.39 3.23
N ALA A 73 19.81 10.73 2.22
CA ALA A 73 21.23 10.43 2.24
C ALA A 73 21.88 10.94 3.54
N GLY A 74 22.62 10.06 4.22
CA GLY A 74 23.26 10.35 5.51
C GLY A 74 22.34 10.32 6.74
N ARG A 75 21.02 10.21 6.60
CA ARG A 75 20.05 10.21 7.73
C ARG A 75 19.40 8.85 7.93
N ARG A 76 20.16 7.89 8.48
CA ARG A 76 19.72 6.49 8.70
C ARG A 76 18.33 6.31 9.36
N PRO A 77 17.98 6.98 10.48
CA PRO A 77 16.70 6.73 11.16
C PRO A 77 15.50 7.23 10.34
N ILE A 78 15.63 8.38 9.67
CA ILE A 78 14.56 8.91 8.81
C ILE A 78 14.35 7.99 7.61
N ARG A 79 15.46 7.51 7.00
CA ARG A 79 15.40 6.56 5.90
C ARG A 79 14.63 5.30 6.29
N GLN A 80 14.94 4.70 7.43
CA GLN A 80 14.24 3.49 7.91
C GLN A 80 12.73 3.71 8.02
N ARG A 81 12.30 4.89 8.49
CA ARG A 81 10.86 5.21 8.61
C ARG A 81 10.21 5.47 7.25
N LEU A 82 10.88 6.23 6.37
CA LEU A 82 10.32 6.58 5.06
C LEU A 82 10.31 5.40 4.09
N LEU A 83 11.14 4.37 4.30
CA LEU A 83 11.10 3.15 3.48
C LEU A 83 9.77 2.39 3.60
N ALA A 84 8.96 2.62 4.64
CA ALA A 84 7.61 2.07 4.71
C ALA A 84 6.71 2.54 3.56
N ILE A 85 6.99 3.73 2.98
CA ILE A 85 6.23 4.29 1.85
C ILE A 85 6.42 3.45 0.58
N PRO A 86 7.63 3.29 0.01
CA PRO A 86 7.82 2.50 -1.20
C PRO A 86 7.45 1.03 -0.97
N ILE A 87 7.67 0.49 0.23
CA ILE A 87 7.21 -0.87 0.56
C ILE A 87 5.69 -0.97 0.47
N GLY A 88 4.94 0.01 0.98
CA GLY A 88 3.49 0.04 0.88
C GLY A 88 3.00 0.12 -0.56
N LEU A 89 3.64 0.95 -1.39
CA LEU A 89 3.33 1.06 -2.81
C LEU A 89 3.60 -0.26 -3.57
N PHE A 90 4.72 -0.94 -3.28
CA PHE A 90 4.99 -2.26 -3.85
C PHE A 90 3.95 -3.31 -3.41
N MET A 91 3.55 -3.29 -2.14
CA MET A 91 2.51 -4.20 -1.65
C MET A 91 1.18 -3.95 -2.34
N HIS A 92 0.81 -2.68 -2.57
CA HIS A 92 -0.36 -2.32 -3.36
C HIS A 92 -0.31 -2.97 -4.74
N LEU A 93 0.78 -2.77 -5.50
CA LEU A 93 0.95 -3.34 -6.84
C LEU A 93 0.80 -4.87 -6.88
N ILE A 94 1.35 -5.56 -5.86
CA ILE A 94 1.27 -7.01 -5.75
C ILE A 94 -0.19 -7.45 -5.52
N TYR A 95 -0.88 -6.84 -4.56
CA TYR A 95 -2.22 -7.26 -4.16
C TYR A 95 -3.32 -6.77 -5.09
N ASP A 96 -3.07 -5.69 -5.80
CA ASP A 96 -3.94 -5.21 -6.86
C ASP A 96 -3.74 -6.04 -8.13
N GLY A 97 -2.61 -6.75 -8.24
CA GLY A 97 -2.30 -7.56 -9.41
C GLY A 97 -1.97 -6.68 -10.62
N ALA A 98 -1.40 -5.49 -10.40
CA ALA A 98 -1.03 -4.54 -11.45
C ALA A 98 -0.10 -5.19 -12.50
N PHE A 99 0.70 -6.19 -12.09
CA PHE A 99 1.56 -6.98 -12.97
C PHE A 99 0.82 -7.75 -14.07
N THR A 100 -0.49 -7.95 -13.95
CA THR A 100 -1.32 -8.58 -15.01
C THR A 100 -1.55 -7.63 -16.20
N ALA A 101 -1.45 -6.32 -15.98
CA ALA A 101 -1.55 -5.30 -17.01
C ALA A 101 -0.15 -4.78 -17.37
N THR A 102 0.58 -5.49 -18.24
CA THR A 102 2.00 -5.23 -18.53
C THR A 102 2.28 -3.78 -18.94
N LYS A 103 1.41 -3.15 -19.73
CA LYS A 103 1.62 -1.76 -20.18
C LYS A 103 1.49 -0.76 -19.03
N THR A 104 0.49 -0.91 -18.18
CA THR A 104 0.29 -0.10 -16.96
C THR A 104 1.42 -0.32 -15.98
N PHE A 105 1.76 -1.59 -15.72
CA PHE A 105 2.81 -1.95 -14.77
C PHE A 105 4.18 -1.36 -15.11
N TRP A 106 4.53 -1.33 -16.40
CA TRP A 106 5.82 -0.80 -16.89
C TRP A 106 5.76 0.65 -17.37
N TRP A 107 4.64 1.36 -17.19
CA TRP A 107 4.52 2.75 -17.63
C TRP A 107 5.59 3.62 -16.93
N PRO A 108 6.29 4.53 -17.62
CA PRO A 108 6.15 4.94 -19.02
C PRO A 108 7.02 4.15 -20.01
N LEU A 109 7.80 3.17 -19.55
CA LEU A 109 8.79 2.45 -20.37
C LEU A 109 8.17 1.56 -21.45
N ALA A 110 6.97 1.01 -21.20
CA ALA A 110 6.23 0.18 -22.17
C ALA A 110 5.39 0.98 -23.18
N GLY A 111 5.51 2.31 -23.18
CA GLY A 111 4.76 3.23 -24.02
C GLY A 111 3.90 4.20 -23.20
N THR A 112 3.69 5.39 -23.76
CA THR A 112 2.83 6.43 -23.18
C THR A 112 1.39 6.39 -23.71
N ALA A 113 1.13 5.54 -24.71
CA ALA A 113 -0.19 5.35 -25.29
C ALA A 113 -1.11 4.70 -24.26
N VAL A 114 -2.10 5.47 -23.85
CA VAL A 114 -3.15 5.07 -22.93
C VAL A 114 -4.04 4.05 -23.64
N GLU A 115 -3.96 2.78 -23.25
CA GLU A 115 -5.01 1.82 -23.61
C GLU A 115 -6.19 2.01 -22.65
N ASP A 116 -7.39 2.16 -23.21
CA ASP A 116 -8.70 2.29 -22.57
C ASP A 116 -9.13 1.01 -21.82
N LYS A 117 -8.19 0.28 -21.23
CA LYS A 117 -8.47 -0.91 -20.43
C LYS A 117 -8.63 -0.50 -18.99
N SER A 118 -9.82 -0.75 -18.45
CA SER A 118 -10.21 -0.37 -17.10
C SER A 118 -9.29 -1.09 -16.10
N LEU A 119 -8.95 -0.42 -15.00
CA LEU A 119 -8.03 -0.96 -13.99
C LEU A 119 -8.54 -2.32 -13.46
N PRO A 120 -7.65 -3.30 -13.16
CA PRO A 120 -8.05 -4.60 -12.62
C PRO A 120 -8.89 -4.50 -11.33
N SER A 121 -8.63 -3.50 -10.48
CA SER A 121 -9.41 -3.23 -9.27
C SER A 121 -10.86 -2.82 -9.56
N ILE A 122 -11.10 -2.15 -10.70
CA ILE A 122 -12.41 -1.68 -11.15
C ILE A 122 -13.12 -2.76 -11.99
N GLU A 123 -12.38 -3.46 -12.88
CA GLU A 123 -12.92 -4.58 -13.68
C GLU A 123 -13.34 -5.79 -12.83
N ARG A 124 -12.71 -6.00 -11.66
CA ARG A 124 -13.01 -7.14 -10.78
C ARG A 124 -14.44 -7.13 -10.22
N GLY A 125 -15.16 -6.01 -10.27
CA GLY A 125 -16.59 -5.93 -9.95
C GLY A 125 -16.94 -6.60 -8.62
N LEU A 126 -17.60 -7.78 -8.68
CA LEU A 126 -18.06 -8.55 -7.51
C LEU A 126 -16.96 -9.35 -6.79
N VAL A 127 -15.81 -9.62 -7.42
CA VAL A 127 -14.67 -10.36 -6.81
C VAL A 127 -14.01 -9.56 -5.69
N ASN A 128 -14.24 -8.26 -5.69
CA ASN A 128 -13.83 -7.35 -4.64
C ASN A 128 -14.51 -7.66 -3.29
N LEU A 129 -15.78 -8.08 -3.29
CA LEU A 129 -16.52 -8.35 -2.06
C LEU A 129 -15.87 -9.44 -1.17
N PRO A 130 -15.50 -10.63 -1.68
CA PRO A 130 -14.83 -11.64 -0.86
C PRO A 130 -13.41 -11.23 -0.44
N LEU A 131 -12.68 -10.49 -1.27
CA LEU A 131 -11.35 -9.96 -0.90
C LEU A 131 -11.47 -8.97 0.26
N GLU A 132 -12.43 -8.05 0.20
CA GLU A 132 -12.67 -7.10 1.28
C GLU A 132 -13.09 -7.82 2.57
N LEU A 133 -13.96 -8.83 2.47
CA LEU A 133 -14.36 -9.65 3.62
C LEU A 133 -13.15 -10.36 4.25
N PHE A 134 -12.27 -10.92 3.42
CA PHE A 134 -11.02 -11.51 3.90
C PHE A 134 -10.13 -10.45 4.56
N GLY A 135 -10.04 -9.26 4.00
CA GLY A 135 -9.36 -8.11 4.60
C GLY A 135 -9.90 -7.77 5.98
N ILE A 136 -11.21 -7.68 6.14
CA ILE A 136 -11.88 -7.43 7.43
C ILE A 136 -11.53 -8.52 8.43
N ILE A 137 -11.67 -9.79 8.05
CA ILE A 137 -11.32 -10.93 8.91
C ILE A 137 -9.85 -10.84 9.33
N ALA A 138 -8.94 -10.57 8.39
CA ALA A 138 -7.52 -10.46 8.66
C ALA A 138 -7.18 -9.25 9.55
N CYS A 139 -7.90 -8.13 9.45
CA CYS A 139 -7.82 -7.01 10.38
C CYS A 139 -8.31 -7.38 11.78
N ILE A 140 -9.42 -8.12 11.90
CA ILE A 140 -9.92 -8.61 13.19
C ILE A 140 -8.90 -9.56 13.83
N VAL A 141 -8.32 -10.46 13.05
CA VAL A 141 -7.26 -11.37 13.52
C VAL A 141 -6.04 -10.57 13.95
N ALA A 142 -5.59 -9.58 13.17
CA ALA A 142 -4.48 -8.70 13.54
C ALA A 142 -4.77 -7.97 14.87
N TRP A 143 -5.99 -7.46 15.03
CA TRP A 143 -6.40 -6.78 16.26
C TRP A 143 -6.28 -7.68 17.50
N ARG A 144 -6.67 -8.96 17.37
CA ARG A 144 -6.49 -9.96 18.42
C ARG A 144 -5.02 -10.34 18.61
N TYR A 145 -4.29 -10.57 17.51
CA TYR A 145 -2.90 -11.04 17.50
C TYR A 145 -1.94 -10.05 18.18
N PHE A 146 -2.13 -8.75 17.93
CA PHE A 146 -1.33 -7.67 18.54
C PHE A 146 -1.88 -7.19 19.89
N ALA A 147 -2.98 -7.79 20.38
CA ALA A 147 -3.68 -7.39 21.60
C ALA A 147 -4.01 -5.89 21.64
N LEU A 148 -4.52 -5.34 20.52
CA LEU A 148 -4.88 -3.91 20.42
C LEU A 148 -6.11 -3.52 21.25
N PHE A 149 -6.75 -4.48 21.93
CA PHE A 149 -7.72 -4.22 22.99
C PHE A 149 -7.10 -3.51 24.20
N ASP A 150 -5.81 -3.73 24.46
CA ASP A 150 -5.09 -3.00 25.50
C ASP A 150 -4.88 -1.55 25.06
N THR A 151 -5.40 -0.62 25.87
CA THR A 151 -5.31 0.82 25.60
C THR A 151 -3.85 1.29 25.54
N HIS A 152 -2.96 0.70 26.35
CA HIS A 152 -1.54 1.07 26.33
C HIS A 152 -0.88 0.66 25.01
N ARG A 153 -1.10 -0.58 24.55
CA ARG A 153 -0.60 -1.06 23.25
C ARG A 153 -1.13 -0.23 22.09
N ARG A 154 -2.44 0.10 22.11
CA ARG A 154 -3.06 0.95 21.10
C ARG A 154 -2.45 2.36 21.09
N GLN A 155 -2.23 2.96 22.25
CA GLN A 155 -1.59 4.28 22.32
C GLN A 155 -0.14 4.25 21.84
N THR A 156 0.62 3.20 22.18
CA THR A 156 1.97 3.00 21.65
C THR A 156 1.93 2.90 20.14
N PHE A 157 1.08 2.05 19.57
CA PHE A 157 0.91 1.95 18.12
C PHE A 157 0.55 3.30 17.47
N LEU A 158 -0.39 4.05 18.06
CA LEU A 158 -0.78 5.37 17.56
C LEU A 158 0.30 6.45 17.70
N LYS A 159 1.31 6.26 18.56
CA LYS A 159 2.44 7.18 18.70
C LYS A 159 3.61 6.76 17.81
N THR A 160 4.07 5.52 17.95
CA THR A 160 5.30 5.02 17.32
C THR A 160 5.07 4.32 15.99
N GLY A 161 3.88 3.75 15.76
CA GLY A 161 3.56 2.95 14.59
C GLY A 161 4.09 1.53 14.63
N SER A 162 4.77 1.16 15.71
CA SER A 162 5.32 -0.19 15.90
C SER A 162 4.26 -1.14 16.41
N LEU A 163 4.21 -2.34 15.83
CA LEU A 163 3.43 -3.46 16.35
C LEU A 163 4.34 -4.37 17.16
N GLN A 164 3.80 -4.98 18.22
CA GLN A 164 4.50 -5.93 19.07
C GLN A 164 3.64 -7.18 19.22
N ARG A 165 4.28 -8.35 19.14
CA ARG A 165 3.62 -9.61 19.39
C ARG A 165 3.20 -9.70 20.86
N THR A 166 2.06 -10.31 21.11
CA THR A 166 1.69 -10.74 22.46
C THR A 166 2.43 -12.03 22.75
N ASP A 167 3.37 -11.98 23.69
CA ASP A 167 4.11 -13.15 24.17
C ASP A 167 3.20 -14.07 25.01
#